data_AF-A0A6L3XT58-F1
#
_entry.id   AF-A0A6L3XT58-F1
#
_cell.length_a   1.000
_cell.length_b   1.000
_cell.length_c   1.000
_cell.angle_alpha   90.00
_cell.angle_beta   90.00
_cell.angle_gamma   90.00
#
_symmetry.space_group_name_H-M   'P 1'
#
loop_
_entity.id
_entity.type
_entity.pdbx_description
1 polymer ?
#
loop_
_entity_poly.entity_id
_entity_poly.type
_entity_poly.pdbx_seq_one_letter_code
_entity_poly.pdbx_strand_id
1 'polypeptide(L)'
;MLSRIKEERLPVIAAPVDARAFSDELNSARSHVLDLISRHLTEFGDKFPAETCQNGFYPLTDNVEWTTSFWTGQLWLAWEMSGEEKFRAMAEKHVRSFGLRIAGRNDTNTH
;
A
#
# COMPACT_ATOMS: atom_id res chain seq x y z
N MET A 1 2.45 -37.91 -4.25
CA MET A 1 1.55 -37.58 -5.38
C MET A 1 1.24 -36.09 -5.30
N LEU A 2 1.87 -35.27 -6.13
CA LEU A 2 1.48 -33.86 -6.27
C LEU A 2 0.14 -33.84 -7.01
N SER A 3 -0.93 -33.64 -6.25
CA SER A 3 -2.30 -33.51 -6.73
C SER A 3 -2.39 -32.38 -7.76
N ARG A 4 -2.84 -32.76 -8.97
CA ARG A 4 -3.36 -31.93 -10.08
C ARG A 4 -3.27 -30.42 -9.86
N ILE A 5 -2.22 -29.80 -10.39
CA ILE A 5 -2.21 -28.36 -10.65
C ILE A 5 -3.32 -28.09 -11.67
N LYS A 6 -4.31 -27.29 -11.29
CA LYS A 6 -5.36 -26.82 -12.20
C LYS A 6 -4.82 -25.59 -12.93
N GLU A 7 -4.51 -25.73 -14.21
CA GLU A 7 -4.15 -24.58 -15.03
C GLU A 7 -5.40 -23.73 -15.28
N GLU A 8 -5.46 -22.56 -14.63
CA GLU A 8 -6.45 -21.53 -14.92
C GLU A 8 -5.82 -20.51 -15.87
N ARG A 9 -6.26 -20.54 -17.14
CA ARG A 9 -5.83 -19.55 -18.13
C ARG A 9 -6.62 -18.26 -17.92
N LEU A 10 -5.93 -17.12 -18.03
CA LEU A 10 -6.60 -15.84 -18.07
C LEU A 10 -7.60 -15.81 -19.23
N PRO A 11 -8.82 -15.28 -19.03
CA PRO A 11 -9.81 -15.19 -20.08
C PRO A 11 -9.29 -14.30 -21.22
N VAL A 12 -9.67 -14.64 -22.45
CA VAL A 12 -9.41 -13.78 -23.61
C VAL A 12 -10.18 -12.48 -23.41
N ILE A 13 -9.48 -11.34 -23.46
CA ILE A 13 -10.10 -10.02 -23.43
C ILE A 13 -10.89 -9.85 -24.74
N ALA A 14 -12.22 -9.93 -24.64
CA ALA A 14 -13.13 -10.11 -25.78
C ALA A 14 -13.31 -8.87 -26.67
N ALA A 15 -12.83 -7.70 -26.24
CA ALA A 15 -12.98 -6.45 -26.96
C ALA A 15 -11.64 -5.69 -27.05
N PRO A 16 -11.35 -5.03 -28.19
CA PRO A 16 -10.24 -4.10 -28.24
C PRO A 16 -10.48 -3.00 -27.20
N VAL A 17 -9.50 -2.82 -26.30
CA VAL A 17 -9.52 -1.73 -25.34
C VAL A 17 -9.37 -0.43 -26.13
N ASP A 18 -10.31 0.50 -25.96
CA ASP A 18 -10.10 1.86 -26.44
C ASP A 18 -8.93 2.46 -25.63
N ALA A 19 -7.79 2.63 -26.30
CA ALA A 19 -6.56 3.08 -25.67
C ALA A 19 -6.70 4.46 -25.03
N ARG A 20 -7.55 5.32 -25.57
CA ARG A 20 -7.79 6.66 -25.01
C ARG A 20 -8.64 6.55 -23.75
N ALA A 21 -9.77 5.87 -23.83
CA ALA A 21 -10.65 5.67 -22.67
C ALA A 21 -9.89 4.99 -21.52
N PHE A 22 -9.06 3.99 -21.83
CA PHE A 22 -8.23 3.31 -20.84
C PHE A 22 -7.17 4.23 -20.22
N SER A 23 -6.49 5.05 -21.02
CA SER A 23 -5.54 6.04 -20.49
C SER A 23 -6.23 7.06 -19.59
N ASP A 24 -7.43 7.51 -19.95
CA ASP A 24 -8.21 8.47 -19.15
C ASP A 24 -8.63 7.85 -17.80
N GLU A 25 -9.06 6.57 -17.81
CA GLU A 25 -9.40 5.82 -16.59
C GLU A 25 -8.18 5.64 -15.68
N LEU A 26 -7.02 5.25 -16.23
CA LEU A 26 -5.79 5.10 -15.46
C LEU A 26 -5.33 6.42 -14.83
N ASN A 27 -5.43 7.53 -15.58
CA ASN A 27 -5.09 8.85 -15.08
C ASN A 27 -6.05 9.29 -13.96
N SER A 28 -7.35 9.01 -14.12
CA SER A 28 -8.35 9.30 -13.09
C SER A 28 -8.11 8.49 -11.81
N ALA A 29 -7.88 7.18 -11.95
CA ALA A 29 -7.58 6.29 -10.83
C ALA A 29 -6.29 6.72 -10.10
N ARG A 30 -5.24 7.06 -10.85
CA ARG A 30 -3.98 7.57 -10.29
C ARG A 30 -4.19 8.84 -9.46
N SER A 31 -4.87 9.85 -10.02
CA SER A 31 -5.14 11.10 -9.29
C SER A 31 -5.97 10.84 -8.04
N HIS A 32 -7.02 10.02 -8.14
CA HIS A 32 -7.88 9.69 -7.01
C HIS A 32 -7.14 8.99 -5.87
N VAL A 33 -6.28 8.01 -6.20
CA VAL A 33 -5.48 7.28 -5.21
C VAL A 33 -4.44 8.18 -4.55
N LEU A 34 -3.76 9.05 -5.33
CA LEU A 34 -2.80 10.01 -4.76
C LEU A 34 -3.49 10.98 -3.78
N ASP A 35 -4.70 11.43 -4.09
CA ASP A 35 -5.49 12.28 -3.18
C ASP A 35 -5.91 11.55 -1.91
N LEU A 36 -6.24 10.26 -1.99
CA LEU A 36 -6.54 9.43 -0.81
C LEU A 36 -5.29 9.23 0.06
N ILE A 37 -4.18 8.84 -0.55
CA ILE A 37 -2.90 8.65 0.15
C ILE A 37 -2.45 9.95 0.82
N SER A 38 -2.59 11.10 0.13
CA SER A 38 -2.21 12.40 0.70
C SER A 38 -3.08 12.79 1.91
N ARG A 39 -4.36 12.41 1.94
CA ARG A 39 -5.23 12.64 3.10
C ARG A 39 -4.82 11.75 4.27
N HIS A 40 -4.66 10.45 4.02
CA HIS A 40 -4.22 9.49 5.03
C HIS A 40 -2.82 9.79 5.58
N LEU A 41 -1.92 10.35 4.76
CA LEU A 41 -0.61 10.82 5.22
C LEU A 41 -0.74 11.82 6.37
N THR A 42 -1.70 12.73 6.28
CA THR A 42 -1.98 13.72 7.34
C THR A 42 -2.69 13.08 8.53
N GLU A 43 -3.68 12.24 8.28
CA GLU A 43 -4.52 11.64 9.33
C GLU A 43 -3.76 10.60 10.17
N PHE A 44 -2.90 9.80 9.55
CA PHE A 44 -2.21 8.70 10.22
C PHE A 44 -0.98 9.19 11.00
N GLY A 45 -0.36 10.28 10.55
CA GLY A 45 0.86 10.80 11.14
C GLY A 45 1.95 9.72 11.19
N ASP A 46 2.38 9.37 12.41
CA ASP A 46 3.44 8.37 12.67
C ASP A 46 2.91 6.96 12.92
N LYS A 47 1.60 6.76 12.80
CA LYS A 47 0.91 5.47 13.02
C LYS A 47 0.67 4.76 11.68
N PHE A 48 0.26 3.49 11.78
CA PHE A 48 0.00 2.63 10.65
C PHE A 48 -1.48 2.20 10.64
N PRO A 49 -2.10 1.98 9.47
CA PRO A 49 -3.41 1.34 9.42
C PRO A 49 -3.31 -0.11 9.91
N ALA A 50 -4.29 -0.55 10.68
CA ALA A 50 -4.42 -1.93 11.11
C ALA A 50 -4.70 -2.88 9.92
N GLU A 51 -4.59 -4.18 10.15
CA GLU A 51 -4.77 -5.23 9.16
C GLU A 51 -6.19 -5.36 8.61
N THR A 52 -7.20 -4.88 9.35
CA THR A 52 -8.61 -4.93 8.93
C THR A 52 -9.35 -3.64 9.28
N CYS A 53 -10.32 -3.28 8.44
CA CYS A 53 -11.21 -2.16 8.73
C CYS A 53 -12.23 -2.54 9.81
N GLN A 54 -12.59 -1.55 10.63
CA GLN A 54 -13.75 -1.59 11.51
C GLN A 54 -14.72 -0.51 11.05
N ASN A 55 -15.96 -0.90 10.73
CA ASN A 55 -17.00 0.01 10.22
C ASN A 55 -16.56 0.86 9.01
N GLY A 56 -15.72 0.30 8.13
CA GLY A 56 -15.24 0.97 6.92
C GLY A 56 -13.99 1.84 7.10
N PHE A 57 -13.41 1.91 8.30
CA PHE A 57 -12.20 2.69 8.58
C PHE A 57 -11.10 1.79 9.14
N TYR A 58 -9.84 2.08 8.81
CA TYR A 58 -8.70 1.40 9.44
C TYR A 58 -8.41 2.04 10.80
N PRO A 59 -8.50 1.29 11.91
CA PRO A 59 -7.92 1.74 13.17
C PRO A 59 -6.42 1.99 13.00
N LEU A 60 -5.89 2.96 13.75
CA LEU A 60 -4.46 3.23 13.75
C LEU A 60 -3.75 2.40 14.82
N THR A 61 -2.66 1.78 14.42
CA THR A 61 -1.78 0.95 15.26
C THR A 61 -0.35 1.49 15.24
N ASP A 62 0.44 1.06 16.22
CA ASP A 62 1.87 1.23 16.23
C ASP A 62 2.56 0.31 15.21
N ASN A 63 3.88 0.44 15.07
CA ASN A 63 4.68 -0.44 14.21
C ASN A 63 4.88 -1.83 14.85
N VAL A 64 3.80 -2.58 15.02
CA VAL A 64 3.79 -3.88 15.71
C VAL A 64 3.18 -4.99 14.86
N GLU A 65 2.33 -4.67 13.90
CA GLU A 65 1.67 -5.68 13.06
C GLU A 65 2.47 -6.02 11.79
N TRP A 66 2.14 -7.17 11.20
CA TRP A 66 2.75 -7.69 9.97
C TRP A 66 2.41 -6.87 8.72
N THR A 67 1.32 -6.09 8.76
CA THR A 67 0.81 -5.29 7.63
C THR A 67 1.38 -3.87 7.54
N THR A 68 2.08 -3.40 8.58
CA THR A 68 2.63 -2.03 8.69
C THR A 68 3.49 -1.62 7.49
N SER A 69 4.20 -2.58 6.88
CA SER A 69 5.03 -2.34 5.70
C SER A 69 4.22 -2.00 4.43
N PHE A 70 2.98 -2.46 4.30
CA PHE A 70 2.15 -2.17 3.13
C PHE A 70 1.82 -0.69 3.00
N TRP A 71 1.58 0.00 4.12
CA TRP A 71 1.38 1.44 4.09
C TRP A 71 2.64 2.18 3.62
N THR A 72 3.81 1.76 4.11
CA THR A 72 5.10 2.32 3.69
C THR A 72 5.37 2.07 2.20
N GLY A 73 5.02 0.89 1.69
CA GLY A 73 5.12 0.58 0.26
C GLY A 73 4.22 1.47 -0.60
N GLN A 74 2.98 1.73 -0.16
CA GLN A 74 2.08 2.65 -0.85
C GLN A 74 2.63 4.08 -0.92
N LEU A 75 3.32 4.55 0.13
CA LEU A 75 3.98 5.86 0.13
C LEU A 75 5.13 5.93 -0.88
N TRP A 76 5.95 4.88 -0.98
CA TRP A 76 7.00 4.81 -2.00
C TRP A 76 6.42 4.83 -3.41
N LEU A 77 5.38 4.04 -3.68
CA LEU A 77 4.69 4.05 -4.97
C LEU A 77 4.07 5.42 -5.28
N ALA A 78 3.46 6.07 -4.29
CA ALA A 78 2.91 7.42 -4.45
C ALA A 78 4.00 8.44 -4.83
N TRP A 79 5.18 8.37 -4.21
CA TRP A 79 6.32 9.20 -4.60
C TRP A 79 6.83 8.90 -6.01
N GLU A 80 7.01 7.63 -6.37
CA GLU A 80 7.43 7.26 -7.74
C GLU A 80 6.42 7.72 -8.80
N MET A 81 5.13 7.70 -8.46
CA MET A 81 4.07 8.16 -9.33
C MET A 81 4.01 9.69 -9.38
N SER A 82 4.06 10.43 -8.28
CA SER A 82 3.80 11.87 -8.28
C SER A 82 5.04 12.76 -8.27
N GLY A 83 6.18 12.25 -7.81
CA GLY A 83 7.39 13.02 -7.51
C GLY A 83 7.27 13.91 -6.26
N GLU A 84 6.19 13.79 -5.47
CA GLU A 84 5.99 14.64 -4.29
C GLU A 84 6.80 14.14 -3.09
N GLU A 85 7.77 14.95 -2.65
CA GLU A 85 8.71 14.60 -1.57
C GLU A 85 8.05 14.29 -0.21
N LYS A 86 6.83 14.78 0.04
CA LYS A 86 6.08 14.49 1.27
C LYS A 86 5.89 12.99 1.51
N PHE A 87 5.67 12.23 0.44
CA PHE A 87 5.46 10.79 0.52
C PHE A 87 6.75 10.06 0.87
N ARG A 88 7.83 10.40 0.17
CA ARG A 88 9.18 9.87 0.44
C ARG A 88 9.64 10.18 1.86
N ALA A 89 9.49 11.43 2.31
CA ALA A 89 9.92 11.83 3.64
C ALA A 89 9.26 11.00 4.75
N MET A 90 7.96 10.71 4.61
CA MET A 90 7.27 9.84 5.56
C MET A 90 7.71 8.37 5.43
N ALA A 91 7.88 7.88 4.21
CA ALA A 91 8.35 6.51 3.98
C ALA A 91 9.74 6.27 4.60
N GLU A 92 10.68 7.23 4.47
CA GLU A 92 12.00 7.19 5.10
C GLU A 92 11.90 7.21 6.64
N LYS A 93 10.95 7.97 7.21
CA LYS A 93 10.65 7.95 8.65
C LYS A 93 10.17 6.57 9.11
N HIS A 94 9.33 5.90 8.32
CA HIS A 94 8.91 4.52 8.62
C HIS A 94 10.08 3.54 8.54
N VAL A 95 10.96 3.66 7.55
CA VAL A 95 12.19 2.84 7.45
C VAL A 95 13.03 2.94 8.73
N ARG A 96 13.18 4.15 9.29
CA ARG A 96 13.83 4.33 10.59
C ARG A 96 13.08 3.62 11.72
N SER A 97 11.74 3.70 11.75
CA SER A 97 10.89 2.99 12.72
C SER A 97 11.08 1.47 12.64
N PHE A 98 11.09 0.89 11.43
CA PHE A 98 11.38 -0.54 11.24
C PHE A 98 12.78 -0.92 11.70
N GLY A 99 13.77 -0.06 11.48
CA GLY A 99 15.13 -0.23 12.00
C GLY A 99 15.17 -0.35 13.53
N LEU A 100 14.38 0.47 14.24
CA LEU A 100 14.26 0.38 15.69
C LEU A 100 13.54 -0.90 16.12
N ARG A 101 12.47 -1.29 15.42
CA ARG A 101 11.72 -2.53 15.67
C ARG A 101 12.62 -3.76 15.61
N ILE A 102 13.42 -3.90 14.54
CA ILE A 102 14.33 -5.04 14.37
C ILE A 102 15.49 -5.01 15.36
N ALA A 103 16.07 -3.84 15.63
CA ALA A 103 17.18 -3.69 16.58
C ALA A 103 16.75 -4.03 18.01
N GLY A 104 15.53 -3.63 18.40
CA GLY A 104 14.93 -3.96 19.70
C GLY A 104 14.33 -5.36 19.79
N ARG A 105 14.18 -6.08 18.66
CA ARG A 105 13.42 -7.34 18.55
C ARG A 105 11.96 -7.22 18.97
N ASN A 106 11.38 -6.03 18.88
CA ASN A 106 9.99 -5.77 19.26
C ASN A 106 9.03 -6.38 18.22
N ASP A 107 8.12 -7.24 18.66
CA ASP A 107 7.07 -7.83 17.81
C ASP A 107 7.63 -8.45 16.52
N THR A 108 8.81 -9.07 16.61
CA THR A 108 9.51 -9.69 15.46
C THR A 108 9.25 -11.19 15.32
N ASN A 109 8.59 -11.80 16.31
CA ASN A 109 8.28 -13.24 16.38
C ASN A 109 6.79 -13.50 16.64
N THR A 110 5.91 -12.65 16.12
CA THR A 110 4.46 -12.75 16.28
C THR A 110 3.85 -13.20 14.95
N HIS A 111 3.96 -14.51 14.69
CA HIS A 111 3.40 -15.18 13.51
C HIS A 111 2.68 -16.46 13.93
#